data_AF-A0A6C8GVP1-F1
#
_entry.id   AF-A0A6C8GVP1-F1
#
_cell.length_a   1.000
_cell.length_b   1.000
_cell.length_c   1.000
_cell.angle_alpha   90.00
_cell.angle_beta   90.00
_cell.angle_gamma   90.00
#
_symmetry.space_group_name_H-M   'P 1'
#
loop_
_entity.id
_entity.type
_entity.pdbx_description
1 polymer ?
#
loop_
_entity_poly.entity_id
_entity_poly.type
_entity_poly.pdbx_seq_one_letter_code
_entity_poly.pdbx_strand_id
1 'polypeptide(L)'
;IMIWDKANLSGKVTVNDITETARKYVPEMRKKGADIVVVIAHSGLSADPYHSMAENSVYYLSEVPGVDAIMFGHAHAVFPGKDFADIKGADIAKGTLNGIPAVMPGMWGDHLGVVDLVLNNDSGKWQVTQAKAEARPIYDAAAKKSLAAEDSKLVGILKADHDATREFVSKPIGKSADNMYSYLALVQDDPTVQVVNNAQKAYVEHFIQGDPDLAKLPVLSAAAP
;
A
#
# COMPACT_ATOMS: atom_id res chain seq x y z
N ILE A 1 -4.80 -10.80 -0.05
CA ILE A 1 -6.26 -10.50 -0.12
C ILE A 1 -7.19 -11.64 0.30
N MET A 2 -7.02 -12.90 -0.18
CA MET A 2 -7.97 -13.99 0.15
C MET A 2 -8.09 -14.32 1.66
N ILE A 3 -7.05 -14.01 2.43
CA ILE A 3 -7.07 -14.11 3.91
C ILE A 3 -7.82 -12.92 4.50
N TRP A 4 -7.49 -11.69 4.09
CA TRP A 4 -8.02 -10.45 4.66
C TRP A 4 -9.50 -10.25 4.38
N ASP A 5 -9.97 -10.63 3.19
CA ASP A 5 -11.35 -10.40 2.75
C ASP A 5 -12.11 -11.73 2.54
N LYS A 6 -11.76 -12.74 3.34
CA LYS A 6 -12.26 -14.11 3.23
C LYS A 6 -13.79 -14.17 3.19
N ALA A 7 -14.47 -13.39 4.05
CA ALA A 7 -15.93 -13.38 4.15
C ALA A 7 -16.60 -12.97 2.84
N ASN A 8 -15.98 -12.06 2.08
CA ASN A 8 -16.55 -11.57 0.84
C ASN A 8 -16.14 -12.42 -0.37
N LEU A 9 -14.94 -13.03 -0.35
CA LEU A 9 -14.32 -13.65 -1.53
C LEU A 9 -14.35 -15.17 -1.56
N SER A 10 -14.35 -15.85 -0.40
CA SER A 10 -14.25 -17.31 -0.33
C SER A 10 -15.43 -17.98 -1.07
N GLY A 11 -15.10 -18.92 -1.96
CA GLY A 11 -16.09 -19.61 -2.80
C GLY A 11 -16.61 -18.80 -4.00
N LYS A 12 -16.21 -17.53 -4.15
CA LYS A 12 -16.64 -16.66 -5.27
C LYS A 12 -15.53 -16.38 -6.26
N VAL A 13 -14.31 -16.18 -5.79
CA VAL A 13 -13.14 -15.87 -6.62
C VAL A 13 -11.90 -16.62 -6.14
N THR A 14 -10.93 -16.73 -7.04
CA THR A 14 -9.56 -17.12 -6.71
C THR A 14 -8.60 -16.01 -7.15
N VAL A 15 -7.45 -15.94 -6.49
CA VAL A 15 -6.38 -14.99 -6.80
C VAL A 15 -5.13 -15.80 -7.11
N ASN A 16 -4.59 -15.62 -8.31
CA ASN A 16 -3.40 -16.33 -8.76
C ASN A 16 -2.12 -15.59 -8.32
N ASP A 17 -0.99 -16.28 -8.42
CA ASP A 17 0.33 -15.69 -8.17
C ASP A 17 0.59 -14.51 -9.12
N ILE A 18 1.17 -13.44 -8.58
CA ILE A 18 1.42 -12.18 -9.29
C ILE A 18 2.43 -12.40 -10.43
N THR A 19 3.55 -13.04 -10.12
CA THR A 19 4.66 -13.24 -11.05
C THR A 19 4.27 -14.22 -12.17
N GLU A 20 3.64 -15.34 -11.84
CA GLU A 20 3.14 -16.30 -12.84
C GLU A 20 2.08 -15.68 -13.76
N THR A 21 1.21 -14.83 -13.21
CA THR A 21 0.22 -14.09 -14.01
C THR A 21 0.91 -13.15 -15.00
N ALA A 22 1.94 -12.42 -14.57
CA ALA A 22 2.74 -11.57 -15.46
C ALA A 22 3.46 -12.40 -16.54
N ARG A 23 4.10 -13.51 -16.17
CA ARG A 23 4.76 -14.44 -17.11
C ARG A 23 3.82 -14.98 -18.19
N LYS A 24 2.53 -15.14 -17.86
CA LYS A 24 1.50 -15.54 -18.83
C LYS A 24 1.08 -14.40 -19.75
N TYR A 25 0.70 -13.25 -19.19
CA TYR A 25 0.04 -12.20 -19.97
C TYR A 25 0.99 -11.23 -20.66
N VAL A 26 2.21 -11.03 -20.16
CA VAL A 26 3.19 -10.15 -20.82
C VAL A 26 3.51 -10.64 -22.24
N PRO A 27 3.84 -11.93 -22.48
CA PRO A 27 4.02 -12.44 -23.84
C PRO A 27 2.76 -12.30 -24.73
N GLU A 28 1.57 -12.49 -24.16
CA GLU A 28 0.31 -12.33 -24.90
C GLU A 28 0.10 -10.88 -25.35
N MET A 29 0.33 -9.91 -24.47
CA MET A 29 0.23 -8.48 -24.79
C MET A 29 1.23 -8.10 -25.89
N ARG A 30 2.48 -8.57 -25.79
CA ARG A 30 3.50 -8.35 -26.83
C ARG A 30 3.07 -8.96 -28.18
N LYS A 31 2.55 -10.19 -28.19
CA LYS A 31 2.04 -10.84 -29.41
C LYS A 31 0.86 -10.08 -30.03
N LYS A 32 0.04 -9.42 -29.20
CA LYS A 32 -1.06 -8.55 -29.63
C LYS A 32 -0.63 -7.17 -30.11
N GLY A 33 0.67 -6.86 -30.10
CA GLY A 33 1.24 -5.63 -30.64
C GLY A 33 1.59 -4.55 -29.63
N ALA A 34 1.64 -4.87 -28.33
CA ALA A 34 2.12 -3.91 -27.33
C ALA A 34 3.64 -3.67 -27.48
N ASP A 35 4.01 -2.45 -27.89
CA ASP A 35 5.41 -2.03 -27.93
C ASP A 35 5.96 -1.65 -26.55
N ILE A 36 5.08 -1.24 -25.62
CA ILE A 36 5.42 -0.94 -24.23
C ILE A 36 4.42 -1.63 -23.30
N VAL A 37 4.92 -2.23 -22.23
CA VAL A 37 4.15 -2.91 -21.18
C VAL A 37 4.51 -2.31 -19.83
N VAL A 38 3.54 -1.61 -19.23
CA VAL A 38 3.64 -1.08 -17.87
C VAL A 38 2.87 -2.00 -16.93
N VAL A 39 3.56 -2.53 -15.92
CA VAL A 39 2.94 -3.34 -14.87
C VAL A 39 2.47 -2.43 -13.75
N ILE A 40 1.20 -2.54 -13.38
CA ILE A 40 0.61 -1.84 -12.23
C ILE A 40 0.32 -2.88 -11.16
N ALA A 41 1.11 -2.89 -10.08
CA ALA A 41 1.06 -3.92 -9.05
C ALA A 41 0.75 -3.33 -7.67
N HIS A 42 -0.39 -3.70 -7.09
CA HIS A 42 -0.64 -3.47 -5.67
C HIS A 42 0.08 -4.54 -4.85
N SER A 43 1.40 -4.41 -4.77
CA SER A 43 2.32 -5.36 -4.16
C SER A 43 3.60 -4.62 -3.79
N GLY A 44 4.21 -4.96 -2.65
CA GLY A 44 5.45 -4.35 -2.21
C GLY A 44 6.69 -4.96 -2.88
N LEU A 45 7.84 -4.47 -2.44
CA LEU A 45 9.16 -4.93 -2.90
C LEU A 45 9.83 -5.80 -1.83
N SER A 46 10.04 -7.08 -2.13
CA SER A 46 10.93 -7.99 -1.39
C SER A 46 11.95 -8.61 -2.35
N ALA A 47 13.18 -8.79 -1.88
CA ALA A 47 14.27 -9.44 -2.62
C ALA A 47 14.59 -10.85 -2.08
N ASP A 48 13.72 -11.41 -1.22
CA ASP A 48 13.83 -12.79 -0.75
C ASP A 48 13.75 -13.77 -1.92
N PRO A 49 14.27 -15.01 -1.79
CA PRO A 49 14.08 -16.03 -2.81
C PRO A 49 12.60 -16.20 -3.18
N TYR A 50 12.30 -16.19 -4.49
CA TYR A 50 10.94 -16.34 -4.98
C TYR A 50 10.27 -17.59 -4.41
N HIS A 51 9.05 -17.41 -3.93
CA HIS A 51 8.11 -18.50 -3.69
C HIS A 51 6.75 -18.12 -4.27
N SER A 52 5.97 -19.14 -4.65
CA SER A 52 4.63 -18.91 -5.16
C SER A 52 3.73 -18.24 -4.11
N MET A 53 2.82 -17.40 -4.59
CA MET A 53 1.88 -16.61 -3.80
C MET A 53 2.55 -15.56 -2.90
N ALA A 54 3.77 -15.12 -3.25
CA ALA A 54 4.46 -14.04 -2.55
C ALA A 54 3.67 -12.73 -2.62
N GLU A 55 3.38 -12.14 -1.47
CA GLU A 55 2.61 -10.89 -1.35
C GLU A 55 3.35 -9.69 -1.95
N ASN A 56 4.66 -9.63 -1.76
CA ASN A 56 5.57 -8.58 -2.23
C ASN A 56 6.42 -9.11 -3.39
N SER A 57 5.96 -8.88 -4.62
CA SER A 57 6.46 -9.55 -5.82
C SER A 57 7.16 -8.62 -6.82
N VAL A 58 7.34 -7.34 -6.49
CA VAL A 58 7.87 -6.33 -7.43
C VAL A 58 9.28 -6.65 -7.95
N TYR A 59 10.12 -7.27 -7.12
CA TYR A 59 11.44 -7.75 -7.56
C TYR A 59 11.30 -8.77 -8.69
N TYR A 60 10.50 -9.81 -8.49
CA TYR A 60 10.31 -10.87 -9.49
C TYR A 60 9.62 -10.35 -10.75
N LEU A 61 8.72 -9.37 -10.62
CA LEU A 61 8.09 -8.70 -11.76
C LEU A 61 9.11 -7.97 -12.64
N SER A 62 10.16 -7.39 -12.06
CA SER A 62 11.24 -6.74 -12.82
C SER A 62 12.09 -7.74 -13.62
N GLU A 63 12.05 -9.03 -13.26
CA GLU A 63 12.74 -10.10 -13.98
C GLU A 63 11.88 -10.72 -15.09
N VAL A 64 10.59 -10.34 -15.20
CA VAL A 64 9.70 -10.87 -16.25
C VAL A 64 10.06 -10.23 -17.59
N PRO A 65 10.49 -11.03 -18.60
CA PRO A 65 10.87 -10.47 -19.90
C PRO A 65 9.70 -9.74 -20.57
N GLY A 66 10.00 -8.55 -21.08
CA GLY A 66 9.02 -7.73 -21.80
C GLY A 66 8.21 -6.77 -20.92
N VAL A 67 8.51 -6.64 -19.63
CA VAL A 67 8.06 -5.53 -18.78
C VAL A 67 8.99 -4.32 -18.99
N ASP A 68 8.43 -3.14 -19.22
CA ASP A 68 9.20 -1.90 -19.46
C ASP A 68 9.14 -0.90 -18.30
N ALA A 69 8.13 -0.99 -17.43
CA ALA A 69 8.02 -0.16 -16.23
C ALA A 69 7.13 -0.82 -15.19
N ILE A 70 7.35 -0.50 -13.91
CA ILE A 70 6.54 -1.00 -12.79
C ILE A 70 6.06 0.17 -11.93
N MET A 71 4.75 0.38 -11.89
CA MET A 71 4.09 1.29 -10.97
C MET A 71 3.51 0.48 -9.82
N PHE A 72 4.03 0.64 -8.60
CA PHE A 72 3.67 -0.22 -7.47
C PHE A 72 3.30 0.53 -6.19
N GLY A 73 2.87 -0.23 -5.18
CA GLY A 73 2.25 0.27 -3.96
C GLY A 73 2.26 -0.76 -2.84
N HIS A 74 1.17 -0.82 -2.08
CA HIS A 74 0.94 -1.76 -0.97
C HIS A 74 1.79 -1.54 0.28
N ALA A 75 3.11 -1.43 0.16
CA ALA A 75 4.01 -1.31 1.31
C ALA A 75 4.05 0.10 1.95
N HIS A 76 3.40 1.09 1.34
CA HIS A 76 3.34 2.48 1.81
C HIS A 76 4.74 3.12 2.04
N ALA A 77 5.76 2.62 1.35
CA ALA A 77 7.12 3.15 1.41
C ALA A 77 7.45 3.98 0.15
N VAL A 78 8.62 4.61 0.12
CA VAL A 78 9.05 5.44 -1.02
C VAL A 78 10.16 4.74 -1.78
N PHE A 79 9.87 4.30 -3.01
CA PHE A 79 10.87 3.78 -3.95
C PHE A 79 10.90 4.66 -5.21
N PRO A 80 12.09 5.05 -5.71
CA PRO A 80 13.41 4.77 -5.14
C PRO A 80 13.69 5.52 -3.84
N GLY A 81 14.44 4.89 -2.93
CA GLY A 81 14.80 5.45 -1.63
C GLY A 81 15.93 4.67 -0.95
N LYS A 82 16.61 5.31 0.01
CA LYS A 82 17.77 4.73 0.73
C LYS A 82 17.45 3.39 1.40
N ASP A 83 16.20 3.18 1.81
CA ASP A 83 15.76 1.96 2.50
C ASP A 83 15.77 0.73 1.57
N PHE A 84 15.93 0.93 0.26
CA PHE A 84 16.00 -0.12 -0.76
C PHE A 84 17.39 -0.21 -1.43
N ALA A 85 18.39 0.55 -0.94
CA ALA A 85 19.71 0.64 -1.58
C ALA A 85 20.48 -0.70 -1.58
N ASP A 86 20.23 -1.55 -0.60
CA ASP A 86 20.90 -2.86 -0.46
C ASP A 86 20.22 -3.97 -1.28
N ILE A 87 19.11 -3.68 -1.96
CA ILE A 87 18.46 -4.63 -2.85
C ILE A 87 19.31 -4.79 -4.11
N LYS A 88 19.72 -6.04 -4.39
CA LYS A 88 20.47 -6.38 -5.61
C LYS A 88 19.72 -5.88 -6.84
N GLY A 89 20.43 -5.24 -7.78
CA GLY A 89 19.81 -4.74 -9.01
C GLY A 89 18.96 -3.47 -8.84
N ALA A 90 18.80 -2.93 -7.62
CA ALA A 90 18.25 -1.60 -7.42
C ALA A 90 19.31 -0.54 -7.74
N ASP A 91 18.97 0.41 -8.61
CA ASP A 91 19.71 1.65 -8.84
C ASP A 91 18.83 2.80 -8.33
N ILE A 92 19.11 3.27 -7.11
CA ILE A 92 18.33 4.32 -6.45
C ILE A 92 18.47 5.66 -7.18
N ALA A 93 19.62 5.93 -7.79
CA ALA A 93 19.86 7.20 -8.49
C ALA A 93 19.04 7.29 -9.79
N LYS A 94 18.84 6.16 -10.48
CA LYS A 94 18.00 6.10 -11.69
C LYS A 94 16.55 5.71 -11.41
N GLY A 95 16.25 5.16 -10.24
CA GLY A 95 14.93 4.62 -9.93
C GLY A 95 14.61 3.35 -10.71
N THR A 96 15.57 2.45 -10.86
CA THR A 96 15.37 1.19 -11.59
C THR A 96 15.59 -0.02 -10.70
N LEU A 97 14.90 -1.11 -11.01
CA LEU A 97 15.09 -2.43 -10.43
C LEU A 97 15.37 -3.42 -11.57
N ASN A 98 16.53 -4.07 -11.55
CA ASN A 98 17.02 -4.91 -12.64
C ASN A 98 17.01 -4.20 -14.01
N GLY A 99 17.25 -2.88 -14.01
CA GLY A 99 17.23 -2.03 -15.20
C GLY A 99 15.84 -1.55 -15.64
N ILE A 100 14.77 -2.03 -14.99
CA ILE A 100 13.40 -1.60 -15.27
C ILE A 100 13.02 -0.43 -14.34
N PRO A 101 12.56 0.72 -14.85
CA PRO A 101 12.11 1.82 -14.00
C PRO A 101 10.92 1.38 -13.13
N ALA A 102 11.02 1.63 -11.83
CA ALA A 102 10.00 1.26 -10.87
C ALA A 102 9.76 2.39 -9.87
N VAL A 103 8.50 2.59 -9.46
CA VAL A 103 8.16 3.66 -8.52
C VAL A 103 7.06 3.23 -7.55
N MET A 104 7.26 3.55 -6.27
CA MET A 104 6.27 3.44 -5.20
C MET A 104 6.17 4.78 -4.49
N PRO A 105 5.08 5.54 -4.70
CA PRO A 105 4.99 6.91 -4.24
C PRO A 105 4.32 7.04 -2.86
N GLY A 106 4.93 6.43 -1.83
CA GLY A 106 4.52 6.61 -0.44
C GLY A 106 3.07 6.21 -0.19
N MET A 107 2.32 7.08 0.50
CA MET A 107 0.93 6.85 0.86
C MET A 107 0.13 8.15 0.96
N TRP A 108 -1.20 8.05 0.87
CA TRP A 108 -2.13 9.17 1.09
C TRP A 108 -1.93 10.38 0.16
N GLY A 109 -1.26 10.18 -0.98
CA GLY A 109 -0.94 11.25 -1.92
C GLY A 109 0.24 12.13 -1.50
N ASP A 110 1.07 11.67 -0.56
CA ASP A 110 2.24 12.42 -0.09
C ASP A 110 3.37 12.52 -1.13
N HIS A 111 3.37 11.64 -2.13
CA HIS A 111 4.25 11.68 -3.29
C HIS A 111 3.50 11.45 -4.60
N LEU A 112 4.06 11.98 -5.69
CA LEU A 112 3.70 11.64 -7.06
C LEU A 112 4.78 10.73 -7.65
N GLY A 113 4.40 9.53 -8.07
CA GLY A 113 5.30 8.62 -8.79
C GLY A 113 5.43 9.03 -10.26
N VAL A 114 6.67 9.21 -10.73
CA VAL A 114 6.98 9.64 -12.10
C VAL A 114 7.94 8.63 -12.72
N VAL A 115 7.58 8.11 -13.89
CA VAL A 115 8.45 7.29 -14.75
C VAL A 115 8.61 8.00 -16.08
N ASP A 116 9.84 8.30 -16.45
CA ASP A 116 10.18 8.89 -17.74
C ASP A 116 10.85 7.81 -18.61
N LEU A 117 10.29 7.59 -19.81
CA LEU A 117 10.83 6.68 -20.83
C LEU A 117 11.25 7.47 -22.07
N VAL A 118 12.45 7.20 -22.57
CA VAL A 118 12.88 7.64 -23.90
C VAL A 118 12.71 6.47 -24.85
N LEU A 119 11.95 6.67 -25.93
CA LEU A 119 11.62 5.63 -26.90
C LEU A 119 12.28 5.91 -28.25
N ASN A 120 12.74 4.87 -28.94
CA ASN A 120 13.27 4.93 -30.30
C ASN A 120 12.54 3.91 -31.19
N ASN A 121 12.27 4.26 -32.45
CA ASN A 121 11.59 3.41 -33.43
C ASN A 121 12.36 3.21 -34.75
N ASP A 122 13.67 3.46 -34.78
CA ASP A 122 14.48 3.40 -36.00
C ASP A 122 14.46 2.01 -36.66
N SER A 123 14.22 0.96 -35.86
CA SER A 123 14.08 -0.44 -36.32
C SER A 123 12.65 -0.81 -36.77
N GLY A 124 11.72 0.14 -36.78
CA GLY A 124 10.30 -0.08 -37.08
C GLY A 124 9.47 -0.58 -35.90
N LYS A 125 10.05 -0.72 -34.70
CA LYS A 125 9.36 -1.03 -33.44
C LYS A 125 9.83 -0.09 -32.35
N TRP A 126 8.92 0.40 -31.51
CA TRP A 126 9.29 1.24 -30.37
C TRP A 126 10.03 0.42 -29.31
N GLN A 127 11.16 0.94 -28.85
CA GLN A 127 11.98 0.33 -27.80
C GLN A 127 12.41 1.40 -26.79
N VAL A 128 12.44 1.03 -25.51
CA VAL A 128 12.98 1.89 -24.44
C VAL A 128 14.50 1.96 -24.60
N THR A 129 15.04 3.17 -24.77
CA THR A 129 16.49 3.41 -24.87
C THR A 129 17.06 3.99 -23.58
N GLN A 130 16.26 4.74 -22.84
CA GLN A 130 16.59 5.27 -21.53
C GLN A 130 15.34 5.29 -20.65
N ALA A 131 15.53 5.09 -19.36
CA ALA A 131 14.47 5.12 -18.39
C ALA A 131 14.97 5.68 -17.07
N LYS A 132 14.08 6.38 -16.36
CA LYS A 132 14.27 6.75 -14.96
C LYS A 132 12.94 6.79 -14.22
N ALA A 133 12.99 6.65 -12.91
CA ALA A 133 11.83 6.86 -12.06
C ALA A 133 12.17 7.67 -10.80
N GLU A 134 11.20 8.41 -10.30
CA GLU A 134 11.32 9.16 -9.05
C GLU A 134 9.96 9.28 -8.36
N ALA A 135 9.97 9.37 -7.03
CA ALA A 135 8.81 9.72 -6.23
C ALA A 135 8.98 11.17 -5.74
N ARG A 136 8.16 12.09 -6.26
CA ARG A 136 8.23 13.52 -5.95
C ARG A 136 7.36 13.85 -4.73
N PRO A 137 7.92 14.30 -3.59
CA PRO A 137 7.13 14.63 -2.41
C PRO A 137 6.31 15.91 -2.61
N ILE A 138 5.14 15.99 -1.97
CA ILE A 138 4.36 17.24 -1.88
C ILE A 138 4.86 18.16 -0.77
N TYR A 139 5.74 17.67 0.11
CA TYR A 139 6.23 18.40 1.28
C TYR A 139 7.72 18.14 1.53
N ASP A 140 8.48 19.21 1.75
CA ASP A 140 9.87 19.14 2.21
C ASP A 140 9.89 19.15 3.74
N ALA A 141 10.18 17.99 4.33
CA ALA A 141 10.26 17.84 5.78
C ALA A 141 11.45 18.59 6.42
N ALA A 142 12.57 18.73 5.69
CA ALA A 142 13.75 19.41 6.20
C ALA A 142 13.57 20.93 6.19
N ALA A 143 13.03 21.48 5.10
CA ALA A 143 12.70 22.90 4.98
C ALA A 143 11.37 23.28 5.65
N LYS A 144 10.57 22.28 6.08
CA LYS A 144 9.22 22.45 6.65
C LYS A 144 8.30 23.27 5.74
N LYS A 145 8.27 22.93 4.46
CA LYS A 145 7.59 23.72 3.44
C LYS A 145 6.83 22.82 2.47
N SER A 146 5.62 23.25 2.08
CA SER A 146 4.91 22.63 0.98
C SER A 146 5.63 22.83 -0.36
N LEU A 147 5.70 21.76 -1.14
CA LEU A 147 6.21 21.72 -2.52
C LEU A 147 5.08 21.69 -3.55
N ALA A 148 3.84 21.42 -3.12
CA ALA A 148 2.65 21.43 -3.96
C ALA A 148 1.59 22.37 -3.40
N ALA A 149 1.01 23.20 -4.26
CA ALA A 149 -0.14 24.03 -3.89
C ALA A 149 -1.42 23.18 -3.88
N GLU A 150 -2.36 23.54 -3.03
CA GLU A 150 -3.70 22.97 -3.06
C GLU A 150 -4.44 23.43 -4.33
N ASP A 151 -5.08 22.49 -5.01
CA ASP A 151 -5.89 22.81 -6.20
C ASP A 151 -7.27 23.33 -5.78
N SER A 152 -7.49 24.63 -5.97
CA SER A 152 -8.75 25.29 -5.58
C SER A 152 -10.00 24.70 -6.23
N LYS A 153 -9.89 24.12 -7.43
CA LYS A 153 -11.02 23.48 -8.12
C LYS A 153 -11.34 22.14 -7.46
N LEU A 154 -10.32 21.35 -7.12
CA LEU A 154 -10.49 20.09 -6.41
C LEU A 154 -11.07 20.29 -5.01
N VAL A 155 -10.65 21.35 -4.31
CA VAL A 155 -11.26 21.77 -3.03
C VAL A 155 -12.74 22.07 -3.22
N GLY A 156 -13.08 22.84 -4.26
CA GLY A 156 -14.48 23.16 -4.57
C GLY A 156 -15.32 21.91 -4.84
N ILE A 157 -14.77 20.93 -5.56
CA ILE A 157 -15.43 19.65 -5.86
C ILE A 157 -15.66 18.84 -4.58
N LEU A 158 -14.66 18.75 -3.69
CA LEU A 158 -14.69 17.91 -2.49
C LEU A 158 -15.32 18.59 -1.27
N LYS A 159 -15.69 19.87 -1.35
CA LYS A 159 -16.13 20.67 -0.20
C LYS A 159 -17.32 20.04 0.53
N ALA A 160 -18.31 19.57 -0.21
CA ALA A 160 -19.51 18.96 0.38
C ALA A 160 -19.18 17.66 1.12
N ASP A 161 -18.38 16.78 0.52
CA ASP A 161 -17.94 15.53 1.15
C ASP A 161 -17.03 15.78 2.36
N HIS A 162 -16.16 16.79 2.29
CA HIS A 162 -15.34 17.22 3.41
C HIS A 162 -16.19 17.68 4.60
N ASP A 163 -17.19 18.54 4.36
CA ASP A 163 -18.08 19.03 5.42
C ASP A 163 -18.93 17.88 6.00
N ALA A 164 -19.46 17.01 5.15
CA ALA A 164 -20.24 15.84 5.57
C ALA A 164 -19.39 14.85 6.39
N THR A 165 -18.11 14.67 6.02
CA THR A 165 -17.16 13.85 6.79
C THR A 165 -16.92 14.44 8.17
N ARG A 166 -16.73 15.78 8.27
CA ARG A 166 -16.59 16.46 9.56
C ARG A 166 -17.85 16.33 10.41
N GLU A 167 -19.03 16.48 9.81
CA GLU A 167 -20.29 16.27 10.50
C GLU A 167 -20.38 14.84 11.03
N PHE A 168 -20.14 13.83 10.18
CA PHE A 168 -20.15 12.43 10.55
C PHE A 168 -19.22 12.12 11.73
N VAL A 169 -17.95 12.55 11.65
CA VAL A 169 -16.96 12.31 12.72
C VAL A 169 -17.32 13.05 14.01
N SER A 170 -18.03 14.17 13.93
CA SER A 170 -18.47 14.93 15.11
C SER A 170 -19.72 14.35 15.81
N LYS A 171 -20.38 13.35 15.23
CA LYS A 171 -21.57 12.75 15.82
C LYS A 171 -21.23 12.06 17.14
N PRO A 172 -21.91 12.40 18.25
CA PRO A 172 -21.69 11.73 19.52
C PRO A 172 -21.99 10.23 19.40
N ILE A 173 -20.99 9.40 19.69
CA ILE A 173 -21.14 7.93 19.73
C ILE A 173 -21.64 7.45 21.10
N GLY A 174 -21.47 8.26 22.13
CA GLY A 174 -21.82 7.94 23.51
C GLY A 174 -21.41 9.05 24.47
N LYS A 175 -21.67 8.83 25.75
CA LYS A 175 -21.29 9.73 26.85
C LYS A 175 -20.68 8.91 27.98
N SER A 176 -19.55 9.36 28.52
CA SER A 176 -19.00 8.83 29.76
C SER A 176 -19.71 9.45 30.97
N ALA A 177 -19.94 8.66 32.01
CA ALA A 177 -20.45 9.15 33.29
C ALA A 177 -19.35 9.87 34.10
N ASP A 178 -18.08 9.59 33.79
CA ASP A 178 -16.90 10.11 34.48
C ASP A 178 -15.86 10.68 33.51
N ASN A 179 -14.85 11.36 34.07
CA ASN A 179 -13.75 11.91 33.30
C ASN A 179 -12.80 10.81 32.78
N MET A 180 -12.32 10.99 31.55
CA MET A 180 -11.42 10.07 30.86
C MET A 180 -10.02 10.71 30.82
N TYR A 181 -9.06 10.14 31.56
CA TYR A 181 -7.76 10.79 31.83
C TYR A 181 -6.55 9.86 31.60
N SER A 182 -5.83 10.05 30.50
CA SER A 182 -4.68 9.18 30.14
C SER A 182 -3.31 9.62 30.66
N TYR A 183 -3.21 10.67 31.50
CA TYR A 183 -1.92 11.29 31.85
C TYR A 183 -0.96 10.40 32.66
N LEU A 184 -1.45 9.34 33.35
CA LEU A 184 -0.63 8.34 34.05
C LEU A 184 -0.75 6.93 33.43
N ALA A 185 -1.32 6.79 32.23
CA ALA A 185 -1.64 5.48 31.64
C ALA A 185 -0.42 4.55 31.43
N LEU A 186 0.81 5.11 31.41
CA LEU A 186 2.06 4.34 31.34
C LEU A 186 2.49 3.70 32.67
N VAL A 187 1.97 4.15 33.81
CA VAL A 187 2.44 3.73 35.15
C VAL A 187 1.34 3.21 36.06
N GLN A 188 0.07 3.33 35.66
CA GLN A 188 -1.08 2.78 36.36
C GLN A 188 -2.23 2.52 35.39
N ASP A 189 -3.24 1.77 35.86
CA ASP A 189 -4.49 1.60 35.14
C ASP A 189 -5.18 2.95 34.90
N ASP A 190 -5.72 3.13 33.69
CA ASP A 190 -6.45 4.32 33.29
C ASP A 190 -7.75 3.96 32.54
N PRO A 191 -8.84 4.72 32.76
CA PRO A 191 -10.12 4.50 32.09
C PRO A 191 -10.05 4.56 30.55
N THR A 192 -9.12 5.30 29.94
CA THR A 192 -9.01 5.39 28.46
C THR A 192 -8.48 4.11 27.84
N VAL A 193 -7.45 3.49 28.42
CA VAL A 193 -6.95 2.18 27.98
C VAL A 193 -7.96 1.09 28.32
N GLN A 194 -8.62 1.19 29.49
CA GLN A 194 -9.60 0.20 29.91
C GLN A 194 -10.81 0.11 28.98
N VAL A 195 -11.33 1.24 28.47
CA VAL A 195 -12.47 1.19 27.54
C VAL A 195 -12.11 0.53 26.21
N VAL A 196 -10.87 0.73 25.72
CA VAL A 196 -10.36 0.05 24.52
C VAL A 196 -10.27 -1.46 24.77
N ASN A 197 -9.66 -1.86 25.89
CA ASN A 197 -9.55 -3.27 26.26
C ASN A 197 -10.92 -3.93 26.43
N ASN A 198 -11.88 -3.24 27.03
CA ASN A 198 -13.25 -3.75 27.20
C ASN A 198 -13.93 -3.93 25.83
N ALA A 199 -13.79 -2.98 24.91
CA ALA A 199 -14.38 -3.07 23.57
C ALA A 199 -13.76 -4.21 22.75
N GLN A 200 -12.43 -4.33 22.76
CA GLN A 200 -11.70 -5.43 22.09
C GLN A 200 -12.11 -6.79 22.65
N LYS A 201 -12.15 -6.92 23.98
CA LYS A 201 -12.58 -8.13 24.68
C LYS A 201 -14.02 -8.50 24.32
N ALA A 202 -14.95 -7.56 24.45
CA ALA A 202 -16.37 -7.80 24.15
C ALA A 202 -16.59 -8.23 22.70
N TYR A 203 -15.87 -7.62 21.74
CA TYR A 203 -15.93 -8.02 20.34
C TYR A 203 -15.50 -9.49 20.15
N VAL A 204 -14.36 -9.88 20.73
CA VAL A 204 -13.84 -11.25 20.60
C VAL A 204 -14.75 -12.25 21.30
N GLU A 205 -15.21 -11.96 22.51
CA GLU A 205 -16.17 -12.81 23.24
C GLU A 205 -17.45 -13.04 22.45
N HIS A 206 -17.96 -11.99 21.78
CA HIS A 206 -19.12 -12.13 20.89
C HIS A 206 -18.79 -12.95 19.64
N PHE A 207 -17.63 -12.72 19.03
CA PHE A 207 -17.20 -13.40 17.80
C PHE A 207 -17.02 -14.92 18.00
N ILE A 208 -16.50 -15.35 19.15
CA ILE A 208 -16.29 -16.77 19.46
C ILE A 208 -17.52 -17.44 20.08
N GLN A 209 -18.62 -16.71 20.29
CA GLN A 209 -19.81 -17.25 20.93
C GLN A 209 -20.41 -18.40 20.12
N GLY A 210 -20.48 -19.59 20.73
CA GLY A 210 -21.01 -20.80 20.09
C GLY A 210 -19.98 -21.59 19.27
N ASP A 211 -18.74 -21.11 19.17
CA ASP A 211 -17.63 -21.87 18.60
C ASP A 211 -17.21 -23.00 19.57
N PRO A 212 -17.25 -24.27 19.16
CA PRO A 212 -16.98 -25.40 20.06
C PRO A 212 -15.54 -25.44 20.60
N ASP A 213 -14.59 -24.87 19.86
CA ASP A 213 -13.17 -24.90 20.20
C ASP A 213 -12.75 -23.63 20.96
N LEU A 214 -13.42 -22.50 20.71
CA LEU A 214 -13.02 -21.20 21.23
C LEU A 214 -13.93 -20.65 22.34
N ALA A 215 -15.23 -20.95 22.36
CA ALA A 215 -16.21 -20.27 23.22
C ALA A 215 -15.95 -20.39 24.73
N LYS A 216 -15.15 -21.38 25.17
CA LYS A 216 -14.83 -21.60 26.59
C LYS A 216 -13.48 -21.03 27.00
N LEU A 217 -12.70 -20.50 26.07
CA LEU A 217 -11.39 -19.94 26.37
C LEU A 217 -11.54 -18.53 26.96
N PRO A 218 -10.74 -18.17 27.98
CA PRO A 218 -10.74 -16.82 28.50
C PRO A 218 -10.18 -15.84 27.46
N VAL A 219 -10.88 -14.71 27.26
CA VAL A 219 -10.42 -13.63 26.38
C VAL A 219 -9.63 -12.60 27.20
N LEU A 220 -8.39 -12.37 26.76
CA LEU A 220 -7.49 -11.33 27.29
C LEU A 220 -7.33 -10.24 26.24
N SER A 221 -7.35 -8.98 26.69
CA SER A 221 -7.09 -7.82 25.84
C SER A 221 -5.93 -7.04 26.43
N ALA A 222 -5.04 -6.58 25.56
CA ALA A 222 -3.93 -5.72 25.93
C ALA A 222 -3.84 -4.57 24.92
N ALA A 223 -3.71 -3.36 25.44
CA ALA A 223 -3.55 -2.14 24.67
C ALA A 223 -2.41 -1.34 25.29
N ALA A 224 -1.56 -0.77 24.44
CA ALA A 224 -0.55 0.18 24.88
C ALA A 224 -1.21 1.56 25.12
N PRO A 225 -0.81 2.28 26.18
CA PRO A 225 -1.18 3.68 26.37
C PRO A 225 -0.53 4.61 25.34
#